data_AF-A0A317ID00-F1
#
_entry.id   AF-A0A317ID00-F1
#
_cell.length_a   1.000
_cell.length_b   1.000
_cell.length_c   1.000
_cell.angle_alpha   90.00
_cell.angle_beta   90.00
_cell.angle_gamma   90.00
#
_symmetry.space_group_name_H-M   'P 1'
#
loop_
_entity.id
_entity.type
_entity.pdbx_description
1 polymer ?
#
loop_
_entity_poly.entity_id
_entity_poly.type
_entity_poly.pdbx_seq_one_letter_code
_entity_poly.pdbx_strand_id
1 'polypeptide(L)'
;MAGEHLAYVVERENNRVTSFDTVDGTVQCFSFPADSDLRGLVPSLDGFWVLSGTRIIYRSARDALPPPGKIFPRRLDARLKGFSLPIRGQHLPGHPGVFPGARRLYRYGVHEGLDMFGVPMNTPVVAAKSGRIIRADTDFVDMDLTTFNKVMAECRRQHHTSARNEDLFRGCQVWIDHGNGVVTRYAHLNTIKAGLKVNDTVARGDLIGYVGVSGTGENLPGRIRYPHLHFEIQVDDKYLGWGLTPAETIGVYEDVFGRPRK
;
A
#
# COMPACT_ATOMS: atom_id res chain seq x y z
N MET A 1 -1.83 20.08 33.77
CA MET A 1 -1.69 20.12 32.29
C MET A 1 -2.07 18.74 31.77
N ALA A 2 -3.36 18.50 31.49
CA ALA A 2 -3.91 17.14 31.28
C ALA A 2 -3.90 16.66 29.81
N GLY A 3 -3.28 17.41 28.90
CA GLY A 3 -3.34 17.15 27.45
C GLY A 3 -2.00 16.83 26.78
N GLU A 4 -0.87 16.91 27.48
CA GLU A 4 0.47 16.76 26.87
C GLU A 4 0.88 15.31 26.60
N HIS A 5 0.12 14.34 27.12
CA HIS A 5 0.48 12.91 27.02
C HIS A 5 -0.55 12.08 26.26
N LEU A 6 -1.60 12.68 25.70
CA LEU A 6 -2.64 11.94 24.98
C LEU A 6 -2.29 11.77 23.51
N ALA A 7 -2.23 10.51 23.07
CA ALA A 7 -2.22 10.16 21.65
C ALA A 7 -3.61 9.64 21.25
N TYR A 8 -3.95 9.79 19.97
CA TYR A 8 -5.26 9.41 19.45
C TYR A 8 -5.11 8.56 18.18
N VAL A 9 -6.02 7.59 18.02
CA VAL A 9 -6.11 6.71 16.85
C VAL A 9 -7.53 6.74 16.34
N VAL A 10 -7.72 7.01 15.05
CA VAL A 10 -9.01 6.84 14.39
C VAL A 10 -9.16 5.39 13.98
N GLU A 11 -10.18 4.73 14.50
CA GLU A 11 -10.61 3.41 14.06
C GLU A 11 -11.88 3.54 13.22
N ARG A 12 -11.65 3.57 11.90
CA ARG A 12 -12.70 3.84 10.90
C ARG A 12 -13.80 2.79 10.90
N GLU A 13 -13.44 1.54 11.16
CA GLU A 13 -14.41 0.45 11.12
C GLU A 13 -15.46 0.54 12.23
N ASN A 14 -15.01 0.73 13.47
CA ASN A 14 -15.89 0.80 14.61
C ASN A 14 -16.41 2.23 14.83
N ASN A 15 -16.14 3.13 13.87
CA ASN A 15 -16.43 4.55 13.94
C ASN A 15 -16.10 5.10 15.33
N ARG A 16 -14.87 4.85 15.77
CA ARG A 16 -14.40 5.35 17.06
C ARG A 16 -13.05 6.02 16.95
N VAL A 17 -12.81 6.98 17.84
CA VAL A 17 -11.46 7.44 18.15
C VAL A 17 -11.06 6.83 19.48
N THR A 18 -9.85 6.29 19.54
CA THR A 18 -9.28 5.76 20.78
C THR A 18 -8.19 6.71 21.22
N SER A 19 -8.30 7.29 22.41
CA SER A 19 -7.18 7.97 23.04
C SER A 19 -6.42 7.00 23.94
N PHE A 20 -5.13 7.21 24.09
CA PHE A 20 -4.33 6.54 25.10
C PHE A 20 -3.32 7.51 25.71
N ASP A 21 -3.15 7.41 27.02
CA ASP A 21 -2.09 8.11 27.72
C ASP A 21 -0.75 7.43 27.41
N THR A 22 0.21 8.22 26.95
CA THR A 22 1.53 7.73 26.50
C THR A 22 2.46 7.40 27.67
N VAL A 23 2.10 7.78 28.90
CA VAL A 23 2.88 7.51 30.12
C VAL A 23 2.39 6.21 30.78
N ASP A 24 1.09 6.10 31.04
CA ASP A 24 0.54 4.96 31.80
C ASP A 24 -0.23 3.94 30.95
N GLY A 25 -0.49 4.24 29.67
CA GLY A 25 -1.16 3.34 28.73
C GLY A 25 -2.68 3.28 28.91
N THR A 26 -3.27 4.12 29.77
CA THR A 26 -4.72 4.16 29.99
C THR A 26 -5.44 4.56 28.70
N VAL A 27 -6.48 3.81 28.33
CA VAL A 27 -7.20 3.97 27.06
C VAL A 27 -8.60 4.52 27.30
N GLN A 28 -9.04 5.46 26.47
CA GLN A 28 -10.43 5.92 26.39
C GLN A 28 -10.97 5.82 24.97
N CYS A 29 -12.27 5.61 24.83
CA CYS A 29 -12.92 5.45 23.53
C CYS A 29 -14.00 6.51 23.31
N PHE A 30 -14.02 7.04 22.10
CA PHE A 30 -15.00 8.01 21.63
C PHE A 30 -15.74 7.39 20.47
N SER A 31 -16.92 6.82 20.74
CA SER A 31 -17.76 6.24 19.69
C SER A 31 -18.49 7.32 18.91
N PHE A 32 -18.73 7.04 17.64
CA PHE A 32 -19.54 7.82 16.73
C PHE A 32 -20.67 6.93 16.16
N PRO A 33 -21.74 7.53 15.62
CA PRO A 33 -22.80 6.79 14.94
C PRO A 33 -22.26 5.82 13.88
N ALA A 34 -22.93 4.68 13.71
CA ALA A 34 -22.49 3.61 12.80
C ALA A 34 -22.41 4.05 11.32
N ASP A 35 -23.12 5.10 10.93
CA ASP A 35 -23.12 5.73 9.61
C ASP A 35 -22.07 6.84 9.45
N SER A 36 -21.22 7.07 10.46
CA SER A 36 -20.09 8.00 10.34
C SER A 36 -19.04 7.51 9.34
N ASP A 37 -18.29 8.43 8.75
CA ASP A 37 -17.14 8.15 7.88
C ASP A 37 -15.93 8.90 8.45
N LEU A 38 -15.37 8.36 9.54
CA LEU A 38 -14.32 9.04 10.30
C LEU A 38 -13.01 9.11 9.51
N ARG A 39 -12.52 10.33 9.27
CA ARG A 39 -11.25 10.61 8.58
C ARG A 39 -10.54 11.79 9.19
N GLY A 40 -9.21 11.79 9.12
CA GLY A 40 -8.40 12.88 9.65
C GLY A 40 -8.54 13.03 11.17
N LEU A 41 -7.46 13.39 11.83
CA LEU A 41 -7.51 13.65 13.27
C LEU A 41 -6.54 14.76 13.61
N VAL A 42 -7.03 15.76 14.33
CA VAL A 42 -6.23 16.88 14.82
C VAL A 42 -6.40 16.95 16.33
N PRO A 43 -5.40 16.53 17.11
CA PRO A 43 -5.43 16.67 18.56
C PRO A 43 -5.55 18.14 18.98
N SER A 44 -6.27 18.43 20.06
CA SER A 44 -6.28 19.71 20.76
C SER A 44 -5.81 19.53 22.21
N LEU A 45 -5.66 20.65 22.94
CA LEU A 45 -5.25 20.65 24.35
C LEU A 45 -6.19 19.83 25.26
N ASP A 46 -7.47 19.72 24.88
CA ASP A 46 -8.56 19.20 25.71
C ASP A 46 -9.44 18.17 24.97
N GLY A 47 -8.98 17.67 23.83
CA GLY A 47 -9.76 16.79 22.98
C GLY A 47 -9.16 16.59 21.59
N PHE A 48 -10.02 16.44 20.59
CA PHE A 48 -9.61 16.29 19.20
C PHE A 48 -10.71 16.73 18.23
N TRP A 49 -10.28 17.07 17.03
CA TRP A 49 -11.14 17.25 15.86
C TRP A 49 -11.02 16.04 14.93
N VAL A 50 -12.13 15.60 14.36
CA VAL A 50 -12.21 14.49 13.41
C VAL A 50 -13.20 14.85 12.29
N LEU A 51 -12.92 14.45 11.05
CA LEU A 51 -13.90 14.56 9.97
C LEU A 51 -14.85 13.37 10.02
N SER A 52 -16.15 13.61 9.84
CA SER A 52 -17.14 12.58 9.55
C SER A 52 -17.91 12.99 8.30
N GLY A 53 -17.63 12.34 7.17
CA GLY A 53 -18.15 12.76 5.87
C GLY A 53 -17.76 14.20 5.52
N THR A 54 -18.74 15.09 5.35
CA THR A 54 -18.52 16.52 5.05
C THR A 54 -18.46 17.42 6.29
N ARG A 55 -18.49 16.84 7.50
CA ARG A 55 -18.54 17.59 8.76
C ARG A 55 -17.22 17.46 9.52
N ILE A 56 -16.81 18.55 10.14
CA ILE A 56 -15.74 18.55 11.16
C ILE A 56 -16.42 18.49 12.52
N ILE A 57 -16.04 17.51 13.35
CA ILE A 57 -16.59 17.27 14.68
C ILE A 57 -15.49 17.42 15.71
N TYR A 58 -15.74 18.24 16.73
CA TYR A 58 -14.91 18.29 17.94
C TYR A 58 -15.45 17.32 19.00
N ARG A 59 -14.55 16.68 19.74
CA ARG A 59 -14.86 15.89 20.94
C ARG A 59 -13.91 16.28 22.06
N SER A 60 -14.46 16.61 23.23
CA SER A 60 -13.63 16.79 24.42
C SER A 60 -13.13 15.43 24.90
N ALA A 61 -11.91 15.38 25.42
CA ALA A 61 -11.37 14.22 26.11
C ALA A 61 -12.21 13.85 27.36
N ARG A 62 -13.01 14.78 27.88
CA ARG A 62 -13.93 14.56 29.00
C ARG A 62 -15.21 13.82 28.59
N ASP A 63 -15.57 13.85 27.31
CA ASP A 63 -16.77 13.22 26.74
C ASP A 63 -16.54 11.74 26.36
N ALA A 64 -15.56 11.10 27.01
CA ALA A 64 -15.25 9.70 26.81
C ALA A 64 -16.43 8.85 27.31
N LEU A 65 -16.96 8.02 26.43
CA LEU A 65 -17.89 6.97 26.83
C LEU A 65 -17.08 5.70 27.08
N PRO A 66 -17.55 4.80 27.97
CA PRO A 66 -16.98 3.46 28.01
C PRO A 66 -17.02 2.86 26.60
N PRO A 67 -15.99 2.10 26.18
CA PRO A 67 -15.95 1.52 24.85
C PRO A 67 -17.26 0.78 24.57
N PRO A 68 -17.84 0.91 23.37
CA PRO A 68 -19.05 0.18 23.03
C PRO A 68 -18.73 -1.29 23.26
N GLY A 69 -19.56 -1.97 24.06
CA GLY A 69 -19.29 -3.32 24.56
C GLY A 69 -19.13 -4.39 23.47
N LYS A 70 -19.29 -4.04 22.20
CA LYS A 70 -19.06 -4.90 21.05
C LYS A 70 -18.15 -4.19 20.03
N ILE A 71 -16.90 -4.65 19.98
CA ILE A 71 -15.96 -4.33 18.90
C ILE A 71 -16.35 -5.23 17.70
N PHE A 72 -16.69 -4.62 16.57
CA PHE A 72 -16.91 -5.38 15.34
C PHE A 72 -15.57 -5.77 14.71
N PRO A 73 -15.43 -7.01 14.22
CA PRO A 73 -14.21 -7.46 13.57
C PRO A 73 -14.06 -6.83 12.19
N ARG A 74 -12.79 -6.64 11.79
CA ARG A 74 -12.42 -6.10 10.48
C ARG A 74 -13.12 -6.71 9.30
N ARG A 75 -14.07 -5.98 8.71
CA ARG A 75 -14.73 -6.33 7.45
C ARG A 75 -13.81 -5.97 6.29
N LEU A 76 -13.00 -6.94 5.90
CA LEU A 76 -12.27 -6.89 4.65
C LEU A 76 -13.26 -6.88 3.46
N ASP A 77 -13.01 -6.04 2.47
CA ASP A 77 -13.70 -6.10 1.17
C ASP A 77 -13.65 -7.55 0.65
N ALA A 78 -14.81 -8.14 0.36
CA ALA A 78 -14.92 -9.54 -0.05
C ALA A 78 -14.09 -9.85 -1.31
N ARG A 79 -13.85 -8.84 -2.17
CA ARG A 79 -13.02 -8.96 -3.37
C ARG A 79 -11.54 -9.22 -3.04
N LEU A 80 -11.08 -8.83 -1.85
CA LEU A 80 -9.72 -9.03 -1.36
C LEU A 80 -9.49 -10.39 -0.68
N LYS A 81 -10.51 -11.25 -0.61
CA LYS A 81 -10.34 -12.61 -0.09
C LYS A 81 -9.52 -13.48 -1.06
N GLY A 82 -8.73 -14.39 -0.49
CA GLY A 82 -8.02 -15.44 -1.23
C GLY A 82 -6.70 -15.03 -1.87
N PHE A 83 -6.20 -13.82 -1.59
CA PHE A 83 -4.85 -13.43 -1.99
C PHE A 83 -3.77 -14.18 -1.18
N SER A 84 -2.62 -14.39 -1.79
CA SER A 84 -1.38 -14.83 -1.13
C SER A 84 -0.24 -13.91 -1.54
N LEU A 85 0.79 -13.79 -0.70
CA LEU A 85 1.97 -13.02 -1.08
C LEU A 85 2.59 -13.57 -2.36
N PRO A 86 3.04 -12.70 -3.28
CA PRO A 86 3.52 -13.07 -4.61
C PRO A 86 4.95 -13.63 -4.63
N ILE A 87 5.58 -13.77 -3.47
CA ILE A 87 6.85 -14.48 -3.29
C ILE A 87 6.63 -15.54 -2.22
N ARG A 88 6.91 -16.81 -2.56
CA ARG A 88 6.67 -17.94 -1.65
C ARG A 88 7.56 -17.82 -0.41
N GLY A 89 6.98 -18.02 0.77
CA GLY A 89 7.69 -18.01 2.05
C GLY A 89 8.04 -16.61 2.60
N GLN A 90 7.71 -15.54 1.88
CA GLN A 90 7.88 -14.18 2.39
C GLN A 90 6.78 -13.81 3.39
N HIS A 91 7.07 -12.77 4.18
CA HIS A 91 6.15 -12.16 5.14
C HIS A 91 5.95 -10.69 4.79
N LEU A 92 4.92 -10.07 5.36
CA LEU A 92 4.78 -8.62 5.25
C LEU A 92 6.01 -7.92 5.88
N PRO A 93 6.59 -6.91 5.21
CA PRO A 93 7.72 -6.17 5.74
C PRO A 93 7.31 -5.33 6.96
N GLY A 94 8.27 -5.10 7.87
CA GLY A 94 8.01 -4.35 9.11
C GLY A 94 8.15 -2.82 8.99
N HIS A 95 8.58 -2.30 7.84
CA HIS A 95 8.87 -0.88 7.67
C HIS A 95 7.77 -0.15 6.88
N PRO A 96 7.17 0.95 7.39
CA PRO A 96 6.04 1.62 6.72
C PRO A 96 6.40 2.26 5.37
N GLY A 97 7.66 2.65 5.17
CA GLY A 97 8.12 3.28 3.92
C GLY A 97 8.06 2.39 2.67
N VAL A 98 7.77 1.09 2.83
CA VAL A 98 7.61 0.15 1.71
C VAL A 98 6.15 -0.21 1.43
N PHE A 99 5.19 0.44 2.08
CA PHE A 99 3.75 0.25 1.84
C PHE A 99 3.17 1.37 0.98
N PRO A 100 1.97 1.17 0.40
CA PRO A 100 1.28 2.22 -0.31
C PRO A 100 0.97 3.43 0.57
N GLY A 101 1.04 4.62 -0.02
CA GLY A 101 0.90 5.91 0.66
C GLY A 101 2.23 6.51 1.16
N ALA A 102 3.34 5.77 1.10
CA ALA A 102 4.64 6.29 1.48
C ALA A 102 5.15 7.34 0.47
N ARG A 103 5.73 8.45 0.94
CA ARG A 103 6.21 9.51 0.03
C ARG A 103 7.50 9.09 -0.68
N ARG A 104 7.55 9.33 -2.00
CA ARG A 104 8.76 9.19 -2.82
C ARG A 104 9.36 10.57 -3.09
N LEU A 105 9.90 11.19 -2.04
CA LEU A 105 10.35 12.60 -2.04
C LEU A 105 11.35 12.91 -3.17
N TYR A 106 12.24 11.96 -3.50
CA TYR A 106 13.23 12.12 -4.56
C TYR A 106 12.64 12.31 -5.96
N ARG A 107 11.37 11.90 -6.17
CA ARG A 107 10.64 12.05 -7.43
C ARG A 107 9.28 12.74 -7.27
N TYR A 108 8.98 13.32 -6.10
CA TYR A 108 7.69 13.96 -5.82
C TYR A 108 6.46 13.07 -6.09
N GLY A 109 6.61 11.76 -5.84
CA GLY A 109 5.56 10.76 -6.03
C GLY A 109 5.03 10.20 -4.72
N VAL A 110 4.06 9.29 -4.86
CA VAL A 110 3.54 8.47 -3.75
C VAL A 110 3.75 7.01 -4.14
N HIS A 111 4.09 6.19 -3.16
CA HIS A 111 4.24 4.77 -3.36
C HIS A 111 2.87 4.12 -3.55
N GLU A 112 2.65 3.42 -4.67
CA GLU A 112 1.34 2.85 -5.05
C GLU A 112 1.25 1.34 -4.80
N GLY A 113 2.26 0.75 -4.15
CA GLY A 113 2.39 -0.69 -3.97
C GLY A 113 3.15 -1.08 -2.70
N LEU A 114 3.37 -2.38 -2.55
CA LEU A 114 4.17 -3.01 -1.50
C LEU A 114 5.52 -3.42 -2.09
N ASP A 115 6.62 -2.93 -1.53
CA ASP A 115 7.96 -3.39 -1.92
C ASP A 115 8.40 -4.56 -1.03
N MET A 116 8.72 -5.68 -1.65
CA MET A 116 9.23 -6.89 -1.00
C MET A 116 10.75 -7.00 -1.24
N PHE A 117 11.52 -6.40 -0.34
CA PHE A 117 13.00 -6.45 -0.32
C PHE A 117 13.54 -7.75 0.30
N GLY A 118 14.87 -7.88 0.32
CA GLY A 118 15.55 -9.02 0.98
C GLY A 118 15.49 -10.31 0.18
N VAL A 119 15.22 -10.21 -1.12
CA VAL A 119 15.16 -11.34 -2.06
C VAL A 119 16.18 -11.12 -3.17
N PRO A 120 16.88 -12.16 -3.65
CA PRO A 120 17.85 -12.01 -4.72
C PRO A 120 17.19 -11.71 -6.07
N MET A 121 17.99 -11.17 -7.01
CA MET A 121 17.64 -11.18 -8.44
C MET A 121 17.18 -12.57 -8.85
N ASN A 122 16.23 -12.63 -9.77
CA ASN A 122 15.65 -13.86 -10.30
C ASN A 122 14.87 -14.71 -9.30
N THR A 123 14.50 -14.18 -8.14
CA THR A 123 13.56 -14.86 -7.23
C THR A 123 12.22 -15.09 -7.95
N PRO A 124 11.64 -16.30 -7.93
CA PRO A 124 10.34 -16.57 -8.55
C PRO A 124 9.22 -15.70 -7.99
N VAL A 125 8.48 -15.04 -8.89
CA VAL A 125 7.27 -14.28 -8.58
C VAL A 125 6.07 -15.08 -9.07
N VAL A 126 5.07 -15.24 -8.21
CA VAL A 126 3.86 -16.01 -8.48
C VAL A 126 2.60 -15.14 -8.44
N ALA A 127 1.56 -15.54 -9.18
CA ALA A 127 0.27 -14.88 -9.16
C ALA A 127 -0.33 -14.90 -7.75
N ALA A 128 -0.59 -13.72 -7.18
CA ALA A 128 -1.13 -13.55 -5.84
C ALA A 128 -2.57 -14.07 -5.70
N LYS A 129 -3.32 -14.12 -6.81
CA LYS A 129 -4.68 -14.65 -6.90
C LYS A 129 -4.95 -15.09 -8.35
N SER A 130 -5.86 -16.04 -8.55
CA SER A 130 -6.24 -16.49 -9.90
C SER A 130 -6.86 -15.34 -10.69
N GLY A 131 -6.64 -15.31 -12.00
CA GLY A 131 -7.15 -14.26 -12.87
C GLY A 131 -6.66 -14.39 -14.31
N ARG A 132 -6.87 -13.32 -15.09
CA ARG A 132 -6.48 -13.23 -16.49
C ARG A 132 -5.38 -12.18 -16.67
N ILE A 133 -4.34 -12.51 -17.41
CA ILE A 133 -3.26 -11.58 -17.74
C ILE A 133 -3.82 -10.49 -18.66
N ILE A 134 -3.67 -9.22 -18.26
CA ILE A 134 -4.09 -8.06 -19.07
C ILE A 134 -2.90 -7.20 -19.54
N ARG A 135 -1.69 -7.44 -19.00
CA ARG A 135 -0.43 -6.86 -19.47
C ARG A 135 0.72 -7.84 -19.16
N ALA A 136 1.65 -7.97 -20.09
CA ALA A 136 2.91 -8.68 -19.90
C ALA A 136 3.99 -8.05 -20.79
N ASP A 137 4.92 -7.33 -20.19
CA ASP A 137 5.97 -6.58 -20.90
C ASP A 137 7.15 -7.51 -21.31
N THR A 138 6.88 -8.52 -22.15
CA THR A 138 7.85 -9.59 -22.48
C THR A 138 9.10 -9.12 -23.22
N ASP A 139 9.03 -7.95 -23.85
CA ASP A 139 10.06 -7.28 -24.62
C ASP A 139 10.48 -5.94 -23.98
N PHE A 140 10.29 -5.79 -22.67
CA PHE A 140 10.62 -4.58 -21.94
C PHE A 140 12.09 -4.16 -22.13
N VAL A 141 12.29 -2.88 -22.43
CA VAL A 141 13.60 -2.23 -22.46
C VAL A 141 13.61 -1.13 -21.41
N ASP A 142 14.60 -1.19 -20.52
CA ASP A 142 14.74 -0.22 -19.44
C ASP A 142 15.13 1.16 -19.97
N MET A 143 14.85 2.20 -19.18
CA MET A 143 15.28 3.56 -19.51
C MET A 143 16.81 3.63 -19.54
N ASP A 144 17.34 4.28 -20.56
CA ASP A 144 18.74 4.71 -20.54
C ASP A 144 18.96 5.91 -19.61
N LEU A 145 20.22 6.26 -19.35
CA LEU A 145 20.56 7.34 -18.42
C LEU A 145 19.96 8.68 -18.86
N THR A 146 19.94 8.94 -20.16
CA THR A 146 19.39 10.17 -20.75
C THR A 146 17.90 10.28 -20.47
N THR A 147 17.15 9.22 -20.73
CA THR A 147 15.70 9.16 -20.54
C THR A 147 15.35 9.25 -19.05
N PHE A 148 16.03 8.47 -18.21
CA PHE A 148 15.83 8.49 -16.76
C PHE A 148 16.02 9.90 -16.18
N ASN A 149 17.09 10.61 -16.60
CA ASN A 149 17.35 11.96 -16.13
C ASN A 149 16.28 12.97 -16.58
N LYS A 150 15.75 12.82 -17.81
CA LYS A 150 14.64 13.66 -18.30
C LYS A 150 13.36 13.43 -17.48
N VAL A 151 13.00 12.18 -17.21
CA VAL A 151 11.83 11.83 -16.40
C VAL A 151 11.96 12.39 -14.98
N MET A 152 13.13 12.22 -14.35
CA MET A 152 13.41 12.78 -13.03
C MET A 152 13.36 14.32 -13.01
N ALA A 153 13.90 14.98 -14.04
CA ALA A 153 13.85 16.44 -14.15
C ALA A 153 12.41 16.95 -14.32
N GLU A 154 11.58 16.24 -15.10
CA GLU A 154 10.17 16.55 -15.23
C GLU A 154 9.44 16.46 -13.89
N CYS A 155 9.67 15.38 -13.13
CA CYS A 155 9.05 15.20 -11.81
C CYS A 155 9.42 16.33 -10.85
N ARG A 156 10.70 16.75 -10.83
CA ARG A 156 11.15 17.89 -10.04
C ARG A 156 10.50 19.19 -10.46
N ARG A 157 10.42 19.46 -11.76
CA ARG A 157 9.82 20.69 -12.31
C ARG A 157 8.33 20.81 -11.99
N GLN A 158 7.62 19.67 -11.99
CA GLN A 158 6.17 19.64 -11.74
C GLN A 158 5.83 19.50 -10.25
N HIS A 159 6.82 19.23 -9.39
CA HIS A 159 6.60 18.82 -8.01
C HIS A 159 5.60 17.66 -7.89
N HIS A 160 5.61 16.76 -8.88
CA HIS A 160 4.67 15.66 -9.02
C HIS A 160 5.25 14.57 -9.93
N THR A 161 5.08 13.29 -9.58
CA THR A 161 5.24 12.19 -10.55
C THR A 161 3.91 11.94 -11.25
N SER A 162 3.85 12.18 -12.56
CA SER A 162 2.67 11.86 -13.37
C SER A 162 2.45 10.34 -13.49
N ALA A 163 1.22 9.91 -13.81
CA ALA A 163 0.91 8.48 -14.02
C ALA A 163 1.79 7.82 -15.09
N ARG A 164 2.16 8.56 -16.14
CA ARG A 164 3.11 8.11 -17.17
C ARG A 164 4.50 7.86 -16.58
N ASN A 165 4.97 8.79 -15.74
CA ASN A 165 6.30 8.66 -15.13
C ASN A 165 6.30 7.56 -14.05
N GLU A 166 5.20 7.37 -13.31
CA GLU A 166 5.02 6.21 -12.42
C GLU A 166 5.13 4.89 -13.21
N ASP A 167 4.47 4.76 -14.37
CA ASP A 167 4.57 3.55 -15.19
C ASP A 167 6.00 3.28 -15.68
N LEU A 168 6.75 4.31 -16.05
CA LEU A 168 8.17 4.18 -16.38
C LEU A 168 9.00 3.70 -15.18
N PHE A 169 8.75 4.25 -13.99
CA PHE A 169 9.47 3.84 -12.78
C PHE A 169 9.15 2.40 -12.36
N ARG A 170 7.96 1.87 -12.66
CA ARG A 170 7.62 0.46 -12.40
C ARG A 170 8.44 -0.53 -13.25
N GLY A 171 8.95 -0.12 -14.41
CA GLY A 171 9.75 -0.98 -15.26
C GLY A 171 8.95 -2.11 -15.91
N CYS A 172 9.54 -3.31 -15.99
CA CYS A 172 8.92 -4.49 -16.58
C CYS A 172 7.79 -5.01 -15.70
N GLN A 173 6.59 -5.16 -16.27
CA GLN A 173 5.39 -5.50 -15.51
C GLN A 173 4.62 -6.71 -16.06
N VAL A 174 3.93 -7.39 -15.14
CA VAL A 174 2.79 -8.26 -15.43
C VAL A 174 1.58 -7.72 -14.69
N TRP A 175 0.41 -7.66 -15.33
CA TRP A 175 -0.85 -7.28 -14.69
C TRP A 175 -1.87 -8.40 -14.81
N ILE A 176 -2.56 -8.70 -13.71
CA ILE A 176 -3.59 -9.74 -13.66
C ILE A 176 -4.92 -9.11 -13.24
N ASP A 177 -5.95 -9.28 -14.06
CA ASP A 177 -7.34 -8.97 -13.75
C ASP A 177 -8.00 -10.14 -13.01
N HIS A 178 -8.55 -9.86 -11.82
CA HIS A 178 -9.22 -10.83 -10.98
C HIS A 178 -10.75 -10.71 -11.02
N GLY A 179 -11.28 -9.81 -11.87
CA GLY A 179 -12.70 -9.46 -11.94
C GLY A 179 -13.13 -8.44 -10.88
N ASN A 180 -14.34 -7.91 -11.05
CA ASN A 180 -14.99 -6.97 -10.10
C ASN A 180 -14.12 -5.75 -9.72
N GLY A 181 -13.37 -5.22 -10.69
CA GLY A 181 -12.53 -4.03 -10.51
C GLY A 181 -11.22 -4.29 -9.76
N VAL A 182 -10.82 -5.55 -9.53
CA VAL A 182 -9.57 -5.89 -8.84
C VAL A 182 -8.49 -6.31 -9.83
N VAL A 183 -7.36 -5.62 -9.79
CA VAL A 183 -6.18 -5.90 -10.62
C VAL A 183 -4.95 -6.00 -9.73
N THR A 184 -4.04 -6.94 -9.98
CA THR A 184 -2.69 -6.88 -9.41
C THR A 184 -1.67 -6.48 -10.44
N ARG A 185 -0.64 -5.75 -10.01
CA ARG A 185 0.53 -5.41 -10.81
C ARG A 185 1.80 -5.92 -10.14
N TYR A 186 2.66 -6.55 -10.92
CA TYR A 186 3.94 -7.10 -10.48
C TYR A 186 5.01 -6.37 -11.29
N ALA A 187 5.84 -5.58 -10.62
CA ALA A 187 6.74 -4.62 -11.23
C ALA A 187 8.21 -4.86 -10.83
N HIS A 188 9.11 -4.11 -11.45
CA HIS A 188 10.55 -4.26 -11.39
C HIS A 188 11.04 -5.65 -11.81
N LEU A 189 10.27 -6.39 -12.60
CA LEU A 189 10.64 -7.74 -13.01
C LEU A 189 11.94 -7.73 -13.81
N ASN A 190 12.77 -8.76 -13.62
CA ASN A 190 13.94 -8.97 -14.48
C ASN A 190 13.52 -9.66 -15.78
N THR A 191 12.69 -10.69 -15.65
CA THR A 191 12.16 -11.47 -16.76
C THR A 191 10.74 -11.94 -16.45
N ILE A 192 9.93 -12.04 -17.49
CA ILE A 192 8.59 -12.65 -17.42
C ILE A 192 8.71 -14.13 -17.77
N LYS A 193 7.85 -14.97 -17.18
CA LYS A 193 7.82 -16.41 -17.48
C LYS A 193 7.68 -16.63 -19.00
N ALA A 194 8.57 -17.44 -19.56
CA ALA A 194 8.53 -17.77 -20.98
C ALA A 194 7.15 -18.32 -21.39
N GLY A 195 6.65 -17.82 -22.51
CA GLY A 195 5.35 -18.20 -23.07
C GLY A 195 4.13 -17.57 -22.41
N LEU A 196 4.26 -16.81 -21.33
CA LEU A 196 3.15 -16.06 -20.73
C LEU A 196 2.73 -14.90 -21.64
N LYS A 197 1.43 -14.77 -21.90
CA LYS A 197 0.86 -13.79 -22.84
C LYS A 197 -0.38 -13.12 -22.26
N VAL A 198 -0.71 -11.95 -22.80
CA VAL A 198 -2.01 -11.30 -22.56
C VAL A 198 -3.15 -12.24 -22.95
N ASN A 199 -4.20 -12.24 -22.14
CA ASN A 199 -5.36 -13.14 -22.15
C ASN A 199 -5.14 -14.54 -21.59
N ASP A 200 -3.92 -14.94 -21.22
CA ASP A 200 -3.72 -16.19 -20.49
C ASP A 200 -4.44 -16.14 -19.13
N THR A 201 -5.04 -17.27 -18.74
CA THR A 201 -5.54 -17.46 -17.37
C THR A 201 -4.45 -18.07 -16.50
N VAL A 202 -4.28 -17.54 -15.29
CA VAL A 202 -3.35 -18.06 -14.29
C VAL A 202 -4.09 -18.41 -13.00
N ALA A 203 -3.66 -19.48 -12.35
CA ALA A 203 -4.10 -19.83 -11.01
C ALA A 203 -3.23 -19.13 -9.96
N ARG A 204 -3.80 -18.91 -8.77
CA ARG A 204 -3.03 -18.46 -7.61
C ARG A 204 -1.83 -19.37 -7.38
N GLY A 205 -0.63 -18.79 -7.30
CA GLY A 205 0.62 -19.52 -7.07
C GLY A 205 1.35 -19.96 -8.34
N ASP A 206 0.78 -19.73 -9.53
CA ASP A 206 1.45 -19.93 -10.81
C ASP A 206 2.60 -18.95 -10.97
N LEU A 207 3.73 -19.43 -11.49
CA LEU A 207 4.86 -18.59 -11.84
C LEU A 207 4.47 -17.59 -12.94
N ILE A 208 4.83 -16.31 -12.76
CA ILE A 208 4.57 -15.26 -13.74
C ILE A 208 5.83 -14.52 -14.19
N GLY A 209 6.90 -14.56 -13.39
CA GLY A 209 8.15 -13.88 -13.70
C GLY A 209 9.13 -14.00 -12.56
N TYR A 210 10.14 -13.14 -12.60
CA TYR A 210 11.24 -13.19 -11.67
C TYR A 210 11.66 -11.78 -11.22
N VAL A 211 12.00 -11.64 -9.94
CA VAL A 211 12.40 -10.38 -9.32
C VAL A 211 13.58 -9.76 -10.07
N GLY A 212 13.52 -8.43 -10.25
CA GLY A 212 14.58 -7.64 -10.85
C GLY A 212 14.75 -6.28 -10.18
N VAL A 213 15.17 -5.32 -11.01
CA VAL A 213 15.36 -3.91 -10.66
C VAL A 213 14.95 -2.97 -11.81
N SER A 214 14.17 -3.47 -12.77
CA SER A 214 13.82 -2.67 -13.95
C SER A 214 13.03 -1.42 -13.56
N GLY A 215 13.26 -0.29 -14.24
CA GLY A 215 12.57 0.98 -13.98
C GLY A 215 13.04 1.75 -12.73
N THR A 216 13.68 1.09 -11.74
CA THR A 216 14.21 1.75 -10.53
C THR A 216 15.40 2.67 -10.85
N GLY A 217 16.00 2.48 -12.04
CA GLY A 217 17.21 3.12 -12.48
C GLY A 217 18.47 2.44 -11.95
N GLU A 218 18.39 1.31 -11.26
CA GLU A 218 19.56 0.58 -10.74
C GLU A 218 20.30 -0.25 -11.79
N ASN A 219 19.71 -0.43 -12.98
CA ASN A 219 20.40 -0.96 -14.16
C ASN A 219 21.33 0.07 -14.83
N LEU A 220 21.26 1.35 -14.44
CA LEU A 220 22.10 2.40 -15.01
C LEU A 220 23.56 2.29 -14.53
N PRO A 221 24.55 2.75 -15.32
CA PRO A 221 25.96 2.66 -14.97
C PRO A 221 26.29 3.27 -13.60
N GLY A 222 27.14 2.57 -12.83
CA GLY A 222 27.67 3.05 -11.55
C GLY A 222 26.69 2.98 -10.37
N ARG A 223 25.58 2.24 -10.49
CA ARG A 223 24.59 2.08 -9.42
C ARG A 223 24.60 0.68 -8.82
N ILE A 224 24.32 0.61 -7.52
CA ILE A 224 24.15 -0.64 -6.79
C ILE A 224 22.72 -1.14 -7.01
N ARG A 225 22.57 -2.44 -7.23
CA ARG A 225 21.27 -3.11 -7.37
C ARG A 225 20.75 -3.56 -6.01
N TYR A 226 19.51 -3.23 -5.72
CA TYR A 226 18.74 -3.67 -4.56
C TYR A 226 17.46 -4.38 -5.04
N PRO A 227 17.56 -5.64 -5.46
CA PRO A 227 16.45 -6.37 -6.05
C PRO A 227 15.27 -6.47 -5.09
N HIS A 228 14.08 -6.21 -5.62
CA HIS A 228 12.82 -6.31 -4.90
C HIS A 228 11.66 -6.47 -5.88
N LEU A 229 10.55 -7.00 -5.39
CA LEU A 229 9.28 -6.96 -6.10
C LEU A 229 8.49 -5.75 -5.64
N HIS A 230 8.05 -4.90 -6.58
CA HIS A 230 6.99 -3.94 -6.32
C HIS A 230 5.65 -4.56 -6.71
N PHE A 231 4.76 -4.71 -5.72
CA PHE A 231 3.50 -5.42 -5.87
C PHE A 231 2.31 -4.52 -5.53
N GLU A 232 1.44 -4.27 -6.49
CA GLU A 232 0.22 -3.47 -6.30
C GLU A 232 -1.02 -4.36 -6.30
N ILE A 233 -1.98 -4.00 -5.45
CA ILE A 233 -3.39 -4.39 -5.61
C ILE A 233 -4.12 -3.10 -5.96
N GLN A 234 -4.85 -3.10 -7.06
CA GLN A 234 -5.73 -2.03 -7.50
C GLN A 234 -7.18 -2.47 -7.28
N VAL A 235 -8.00 -1.56 -6.76
CA VAL A 235 -9.45 -1.73 -6.56
C VAL A 235 -10.13 -0.50 -7.15
N ASP A 236 -10.94 -0.69 -8.19
CA ASP A 236 -11.67 0.39 -8.88
C ASP A 236 -10.74 1.55 -9.29
N ASP A 237 -9.65 1.19 -9.98
CA ASP A 237 -8.60 2.10 -10.49
C ASP A 237 -7.82 2.90 -9.42
N LYS A 238 -7.85 2.43 -8.17
CA LYS A 238 -7.07 2.99 -7.06
C LYS A 238 -6.23 1.91 -6.40
N TYR A 239 -4.97 2.22 -6.06
CA TYR A 239 -4.16 1.27 -5.30
C TYR A 239 -4.78 1.04 -3.92
N LEU A 240 -4.62 -0.17 -3.39
CA LEU A 240 -5.08 -0.55 -2.08
C LEU A 240 -4.33 0.28 -1.03
N GLY A 241 -5.04 1.19 -0.37
CA GLY A 241 -4.45 2.21 0.49
C GLY A 241 -4.52 3.64 -0.06
N TRP A 242 -5.20 3.87 -1.19
CA TRP A 242 -5.40 5.21 -1.74
C TRP A 242 -6.04 6.16 -0.72
N GLY A 243 -5.35 7.26 -0.43
CA GLY A 243 -5.78 8.25 0.57
C GLY A 243 -5.59 7.80 2.03
N LEU A 244 -4.93 6.67 2.26
CA LEU A 244 -4.52 6.22 3.59
C LEU A 244 -3.06 6.60 3.87
N THR A 245 -2.75 6.76 5.15
CA THR A 245 -1.35 6.82 5.61
C THR A 245 -0.69 5.43 5.52
N PRO A 246 0.64 5.34 5.41
CA PRO A 246 1.33 4.05 5.42
C PRO A 246 0.97 3.15 6.62
N ALA A 247 0.77 3.74 7.80
CA ALA A 247 0.38 3.02 9.00
C ALA A 247 -1.01 2.37 8.89
N GLU A 248 -1.98 3.10 8.32
CA GLU A 248 -3.31 2.55 8.04
C GLU A 248 -3.25 1.47 6.95
N THR A 249 -2.44 1.69 5.92
CA THR A 249 -2.26 0.72 4.82
C THR A 249 -1.66 -0.59 5.31
N ILE A 250 -0.70 -0.57 6.25
CA ILE A 250 -0.17 -1.80 6.87
C ILE A 250 -1.32 -2.64 7.44
N GLY A 251 -2.22 -2.01 8.20
CA GLY A 251 -3.37 -2.70 8.78
C GLY A 251 -4.23 -3.39 7.71
N VAL A 252 -4.49 -2.71 6.59
CA VAL A 252 -5.26 -3.29 5.47
C VAL A 252 -4.54 -4.50 4.88
N TYR A 253 -3.23 -4.42 4.66
CA TYR A 253 -2.45 -5.54 4.14
C TYR A 253 -2.38 -6.72 5.12
N GLU A 254 -2.30 -6.47 6.43
CA GLU A 254 -2.40 -7.52 7.46
C GLU A 254 -3.74 -8.26 7.41
N ASP A 255 -4.83 -7.58 7.09
CA ASP A 255 -6.14 -8.24 6.95
C ASP A 255 -6.22 -9.13 5.70
N VAL A 256 -5.54 -8.72 4.62
CA VAL A 256 -5.49 -9.47 3.36
C VAL A 256 -4.58 -10.69 3.47
N PHE A 257 -3.39 -10.51 4.02
CA PHE A 257 -2.31 -11.51 3.99
C PHE A 257 -2.06 -12.22 5.33
N GLY A 258 -2.71 -11.75 6.40
CA GLY A 258 -2.42 -12.17 7.76
C GLY A 258 -1.29 -11.36 8.39
N ARG A 259 -1.29 -11.32 9.72
CA ARG A 259 -0.20 -10.70 10.49
C ARG A 259 1.07 -11.55 10.44
N PRO A 260 2.27 -10.93 10.44
CA PRO A 260 3.49 -11.65 10.73
C PRO A 260 3.35 -12.39 12.06
N ARG A 261 3.75 -13.68 12.12
CA ARG A 261 3.86 -14.37 13.40
C ARG A 261 4.97 -13.66 14.20
N LYS A 262 4.63 -13.17 15.40
CA LYS A 262 5.61 -12.65 16.36
C LYS A 262 6.50 -13.77 16.87
#